data_AF-A0A841R686-F1
#
_entry.id   AF-A0A841R686-F1
#
_cell.length_a   1.000
_cell.length_b   1.000
_cell.length_c   1.000
_cell.angle_alpha   90.00
_cell.angle_beta   90.00
_cell.angle_gamma   90.00
#
_symmetry.space_group_name_H-M   'P 1'
#
loop_
_entity.id
_entity.type
_entity.pdbx_description
1 polymer ?
#
loop_
_entity_poly.entity_id
_entity_poly.type
_entity_poly.pdbx_seq_one_letter_code
_entity_poly.pdbx_strand_id
1 'polypeptide(L)'
;MQSYRIIPEEGLIIEVLRDDITLDGFLEVTALLVRDPLFRPDYNMLFDFRPGSILMSLEELKTAAEKYREADCFKGRKAMLVNRSVDTAKIMIFRSHVGLDERFSVYSTVEGASSFLQNDLSRFVDEEIIREDVYIDPQSGRTISSDPLLSPNNLS
;
A
#
# COMPACT_ATOMS: atom_id res chain seq x y z
N MET A 1 1.34 9.49 -6.63
CA MET A 1 2.29 8.39 -6.83
C MET A 1 2.13 7.44 -5.68
N GLN A 2 1.97 6.16 -5.98
CA GLN A 2 1.82 5.09 -5.01
C GLN A 2 2.82 4.00 -5.41
N SER A 3 3.54 3.46 -4.43
CA SER A 3 4.58 2.47 -4.63
C SER A 3 4.46 1.40 -3.57
N TYR A 4 4.92 0.19 -3.85
CA TYR A 4 4.99 -0.87 -2.87
C TYR A 4 6.38 -1.50 -2.83
N ARG A 5 6.72 -2.08 -1.68
CA ARG A 5 7.93 -2.87 -1.45
C ARG A 5 7.54 -4.15 -0.74
N ILE A 6 8.03 -5.29 -1.24
CA ILE A 6 7.88 -6.60 -0.58
C ILE A 6 9.20 -6.93 0.10
N ILE A 7 9.13 -7.33 1.37
CA ILE A 7 10.26 -7.66 2.24
C ILE A 7 10.07 -9.10 2.71
N PRO A 8 10.46 -10.10 1.89
CA PRO A 8 10.16 -11.51 2.16
C PRO A 8 10.71 -12.02 3.50
N GLU A 9 11.89 -11.53 3.90
CA GLU A 9 12.56 -11.91 5.14
C GLU A 9 11.81 -11.46 6.41
N GLU A 10 10.99 -10.42 6.29
CA GLU A 10 10.14 -9.91 7.39
C GLU A 10 8.66 -10.38 7.23
N GLY A 11 8.34 -11.07 6.13
CA GLY A 11 6.95 -11.41 5.79
C GLY A 11 6.05 -10.17 5.69
N LEU A 12 6.59 -9.08 5.12
CA LEU A 12 5.99 -7.76 5.16
C LEU A 12 5.88 -7.16 3.75
N ILE A 13 4.76 -6.52 3.48
CA ILE A 13 4.54 -5.66 2.32
C ILE A 13 4.31 -4.24 2.83
N ILE A 14 4.98 -3.27 2.24
CA ILE A 14 4.80 -1.86 2.56
C ILE A 14 4.32 -1.16 1.30
N GLU A 15 3.13 -0.58 1.37
CA GLU A 15 2.59 0.29 0.34
C GLU A 15 2.63 1.72 0.86
N VAL A 16 3.19 2.65 0.06
CA VAL A 16 3.29 4.04 0.46
C VAL A 16 2.66 4.94 -0.57
N LEU A 17 1.81 5.82 -0.05
CA LEU A 17 1.17 6.86 -0.81
C LEU A 17 1.99 8.15 -0.71
N ARG A 18 2.55 8.58 -1.84
CA ARG A 18 3.40 9.78 -1.94
C ARG A 18 2.71 11.01 -2.52
N ASP A 19 1.66 10.82 -3.33
CA ASP A 19 0.78 11.93 -3.75
C ASP A 19 -0.67 11.58 -3.48
N ASP A 20 -1.59 12.26 -4.14
CA ASP A 20 -2.99 11.99 -4.05
C ASP A 20 -3.37 10.61 -4.66
N ILE A 21 -4.11 9.79 -3.90
CA ILE A 21 -4.66 8.50 -4.36
C ILE A 21 -6.06 8.68 -4.93
N THR A 22 -6.22 8.17 -6.16
CA THR A 22 -7.51 8.00 -6.85
C THR A 22 -7.89 6.52 -6.84
N LEU A 23 -9.15 6.21 -7.19
CA LEU A 23 -9.60 4.82 -7.32
C LEU A 23 -8.76 4.04 -8.34
N ASP A 24 -8.50 4.63 -9.49
CA ASP A 24 -7.74 3.97 -10.57
C ASP A 24 -6.32 3.62 -10.12
N GLY A 25 -5.63 4.55 -9.44
CA GLY A 25 -4.29 4.31 -8.91
C GLY A 25 -4.28 3.18 -7.88
N PHE A 26 -5.26 3.15 -6.98
CA PHE A 26 -5.41 2.08 -6.00
C PHE A 26 -5.59 0.70 -6.66
N LEU A 27 -6.46 0.61 -7.67
CA LEU A 27 -6.73 -0.65 -8.37
C LEU A 27 -5.53 -1.13 -9.19
N GLU A 28 -4.81 -0.21 -9.82
CA GLU A 28 -3.61 -0.51 -10.59
C GLU A 28 -2.50 -1.06 -9.69
N VAL A 29 -2.19 -0.39 -8.59
CA VAL A 29 -1.17 -0.85 -7.64
C VAL A 29 -1.55 -2.18 -7.00
N THR A 30 -2.82 -2.35 -6.63
CA THR A 30 -3.30 -3.64 -6.12
C THR A 30 -3.10 -4.75 -7.14
N ALA A 31 -3.43 -4.50 -8.42
CA ALA A 31 -3.28 -5.49 -9.49
C ALA A 31 -1.82 -5.85 -9.79
N LEU A 32 -0.90 -4.90 -9.65
CA LEU A 32 0.55 -5.15 -9.78
C LEU A 32 1.09 -5.95 -8.60
N LEU A 33 0.75 -5.53 -7.38
CA LEU A 33 1.17 -6.21 -6.16
C LEU A 33 0.79 -7.70 -6.17
N VAL A 34 -0.44 -8.04 -6.55
CA VAL A 34 -0.89 -9.45 -6.55
C VAL A 34 -0.25 -10.30 -7.66
N ARG A 35 0.38 -9.66 -8.65
CA ARG A 35 1.12 -10.32 -9.74
C ARG A 35 2.61 -10.41 -9.46
N ASP A 36 3.10 -9.74 -8.42
CA ASP A 36 4.51 -9.76 -8.05
C ASP A 36 4.95 -11.18 -7.66
N PRO A 37 6.05 -11.73 -8.22
CA PRO A 37 6.52 -13.07 -7.87
C PRO A 37 6.82 -13.28 -6.38
N LEU A 38 7.19 -12.20 -5.68
CA LEU A 38 7.48 -12.21 -4.25
C LEU A 38 6.22 -12.08 -3.39
N PHE A 39 5.07 -11.78 -4.00
CA PHE A 39 3.81 -11.69 -3.30
C PHE A 39 3.44 -13.01 -2.61
N ARG A 40 3.03 -12.87 -1.35
CA ARG A 40 2.53 -13.96 -0.54
C ARG A 40 1.30 -13.49 0.23
N PRO A 41 0.14 -14.15 0.06
CA PRO A 41 -1.12 -13.78 0.71
C PRO A 41 -1.05 -13.59 2.23
N ASP A 42 -0.19 -14.36 2.89
CA ASP A 42 -0.02 -14.40 4.34
C ASP A 42 0.90 -13.31 4.89
N TYR A 43 1.55 -12.51 4.04
CA TYR A 43 2.36 -11.39 4.49
C TYR A 43 1.53 -10.30 5.14
N ASN A 44 2.08 -9.72 6.21
CA ASN A 44 1.55 -8.53 6.83
C ASN A 44 1.71 -7.34 5.89
N MET A 45 0.88 -6.32 6.07
CA MET A 45 0.84 -5.18 5.18
C MET A 45 0.80 -3.88 5.97
N LEU A 46 1.69 -2.95 5.64
CA LEU A 46 1.61 -1.57 6.07
C LEU A 46 1.18 -0.72 4.88
N PHE A 47 0.15 0.09 5.08
CA PHE A 47 -0.18 1.20 4.18
C PHE A 47 0.25 2.51 4.85
N ASP A 48 1.25 3.20 4.32
CA ASP A 48 1.63 4.53 4.81
C ASP A 48 0.99 5.63 3.96
N PHE A 49 -0.01 6.28 4.54
CA PHE A 49 -0.76 7.38 3.93
C PHE A 49 -0.29 8.76 4.42
N ARG A 50 0.71 8.83 5.30
CA ARG A 50 1.18 10.13 5.82
C ARG A 50 1.74 11.07 4.73
N PRO A 51 2.43 10.59 3.67
CA PRO A 51 3.05 11.49 2.70
C PRO A 51 2.11 12.06 1.61
N GLY A 52 0.95 11.46 1.34
CA GLY A 52 0.03 11.86 0.25
C GLY A 52 -1.44 11.74 0.65
N SER A 53 -2.40 12.28 -0.12
CA SER A 53 -3.82 12.43 0.33
C SER A 53 -4.81 11.47 -0.29
N ILE A 54 -5.88 11.11 0.44
CA ILE A 54 -6.95 10.30 -0.12
C ILE A 54 -7.95 11.21 -0.80
N LEU A 55 -7.95 11.25 -2.14
CA LEU A 55 -8.91 12.06 -2.91
C LEU A 55 -10.19 11.33 -3.28
N MET A 56 -10.25 10.03 -3.04
CA MET A 56 -11.46 9.23 -3.27
C MET A 56 -12.68 9.82 -2.55
N SER A 57 -13.78 9.94 -3.30
CA SER A 57 -15.13 10.19 -2.80
C SER A 57 -15.65 9.00 -2.00
N LEU A 58 -16.80 9.17 -1.34
CA LEU A 58 -17.42 8.09 -0.58
C LEU A 58 -17.76 6.88 -1.46
N GLU A 59 -18.30 7.11 -2.65
CA GLU A 59 -18.65 6.01 -3.58
C GLU A 59 -17.41 5.31 -4.11
N GLU A 60 -16.34 6.05 -4.44
CA GLU A 60 -15.07 5.45 -4.85
C GLU A 60 -14.44 4.63 -3.72
N LEU A 61 -14.52 5.08 -2.46
CA LEU A 61 -14.04 4.29 -1.31
C LEU A 61 -14.81 2.97 -1.16
N LYS A 62 -16.12 2.98 -1.42
CA LYS A 62 -16.94 1.75 -1.41
C LYS A 62 -16.54 0.82 -2.55
N THR A 63 -16.38 1.35 -3.76
CA THR A 63 -15.93 0.56 -4.92
C THR A 63 -14.55 -0.03 -4.67
N ALA A 64 -13.61 0.76 -4.13
CA ALA A 64 -12.29 0.27 -3.72
C ALA A 64 -12.41 -0.86 -2.69
N ALA A 65 -13.26 -0.70 -1.69
CA ALA A 65 -13.48 -1.70 -0.65
C ALA A 65 -14.06 -3.01 -1.20
N GLU A 66 -15.03 -2.91 -2.10
CA GLU A 66 -15.63 -4.08 -2.77
C GLU A 66 -14.59 -4.81 -3.63
N LYS A 67 -13.80 -4.09 -4.42
CA LYS A 67 -12.72 -4.67 -5.23
C LYS A 67 -11.64 -5.32 -4.38
N TYR A 68 -11.25 -4.66 -3.30
CA TYR A 68 -10.29 -5.20 -2.35
C TYR A 68 -10.79 -6.50 -1.72
N ARG A 69 -12.07 -6.56 -1.35
CA ARG A 69 -12.72 -7.76 -0.82
C ARG A 69 -12.83 -8.88 -1.87
N GLU A 70 -13.23 -8.54 -3.09
CA GLU A 70 -13.33 -9.49 -4.22
C GLU A 70 -11.98 -10.14 -4.54
N ALA A 71 -10.87 -9.41 -4.36
CA ALA A 71 -9.55 -9.95 -4.60
C ALA A 71 -9.19 -11.12 -3.66
N ASP A 72 -9.78 -11.19 -2.45
CA ASP A 72 -9.65 -12.24 -1.40
C ASP A 72 -8.23 -12.83 -1.21
N CYS A 73 -7.20 -12.08 -1.58
CA CYS A 73 -5.83 -12.57 -1.67
C CYS A 73 -4.95 -12.09 -0.52
N PHE A 74 -5.43 -11.20 0.34
CA PHE A 74 -4.66 -10.66 1.46
C PHE A 74 -5.13 -11.24 2.80
N LYS A 75 -4.37 -12.18 3.34
CA LYS A 75 -4.67 -12.94 4.58
C LYS A 75 -3.92 -12.44 5.81
N GLY A 76 -2.77 -11.78 5.65
CA GLY A 76 -2.01 -11.20 6.75
C GLY A 76 -2.68 -9.99 7.42
N ARG A 77 -2.08 -9.53 8.53
CA ARG A 77 -2.53 -8.33 9.25
C ARG A 77 -2.21 -7.07 8.45
N LYS A 78 -3.02 -6.04 8.62
CA LYS A 78 -2.99 -4.80 7.83
C LYS A 78 -3.01 -3.62 8.78
N ALA A 79 -1.96 -2.81 8.74
CA ALA A 79 -1.89 -1.55 9.47
C ALA A 79 -1.97 -0.40 8.48
N MET A 80 -2.78 0.62 8.80
CA MET A 80 -2.80 1.88 8.06
C MET A 80 -2.22 2.98 8.92
N LEU A 81 -1.18 3.65 8.42
CA LEU A 81 -0.50 4.73 9.10
C LEU A 81 -0.95 6.07 8.51
N VAL A 82 -1.54 6.93 9.36
CA VAL A 82 -2.26 8.13 8.92
C VAL A 82 -2.07 9.24 9.94
N ASN A 83 -1.87 10.47 9.48
CA ASN A 83 -1.68 11.65 10.36
C ASN A 83 -2.76 12.74 10.19
N ARG A 84 -3.61 12.68 9.16
CA ARG A 84 -4.70 13.64 8.92
C ARG A 84 -6.05 13.06 9.30
N SER A 85 -6.82 13.82 10.07
CA SER A 85 -8.15 13.42 10.56
C SER A 85 -9.14 13.08 9.44
N VAL A 86 -9.10 13.81 8.32
CA VAL A 86 -9.94 13.56 7.15
C VAL A 86 -9.64 12.20 6.53
N ASP A 87 -8.37 11.85 6.36
CA ASP A 87 -7.97 10.56 5.81
C ASP A 87 -8.29 9.42 6.77
N THR A 88 -8.11 9.64 8.08
CA THR A 88 -8.55 8.69 9.10
C THR A 88 -10.03 8.37 8.95
N ALA A 89 -10.89 9.38 8.76
CA ALA A 89 -12.32 9.16 8.55
C ALA A 89 -12.60 8.35 7.28
N LYS A 90 -11.92 8.66 6.16
CA LYS A 90 -12.05 7.93 4.89
C LYS A 90 -11.61 6.47 5.02
N ILE A 91 -10.51 6.21 5.71
CA ILE A 91 -10.01 4.85 5.97
C ILE A 91 -10.97 4.07 6.87
N MET A 92 -11.55 4.71 7.89
CA MET A 92 -12.54 4.05 8.74
C MET A 92 -13.80 3.67 7.96
N ILE A 93 -14.21 4.49 6.99
CA ILE A 93 -15.29 4.16 6.06
C ILE A 93 -14.89 2.99 5.15
N PHE A 94 -13.70 3.03 4.55
CA PHE A 94 -13.19 1.92 3.73
C PHE A 94 -13.20 0.61 4.53
N ARG A 95 -12.64 0.63 5.75
CA ARG A 95 -12.57 -0.53 6.66
C ARG A 95 -13.95 -1.12 6.95
N SER A 96 -14.95 -0.27 7.24
CA SER A 96 -16.29 -0.75 7.55
C SER A 96 -16.96 -1.45 6.35
N HIS A 97 -16.65 -1.03 5.12
CA HIS A 97 -17.21 -1.62 3.90
C HIS A 97 -16.49 -2.89 3.45
N VAL A 98 -15.18 -2.98 3.62
CA VAL A 98 -14.46 -4.24 3.36
C VAL A 98 -14.93 -5.33 4.35
N GLY A 99 -15.41 -4.94 5.53
CA GLY A 99 -15.82 -5.88 6.58
C GLY A 99 -14.63 -6.54 7.25
N LEU A 100 -13.50 -5.83 7.35
CA LEU A 100 -12.25 -6.39 7.84
C LEU A 100 -12.31 -6.67 9.34
N ASP A 101 -11.92 -7.90 9.70
CA ASP A 101 -11.83 -8.38 11.08
C ASP A 101 -10.68 -7.70 11.87
N GLU A 102 -10.44 -8.19 13.09
CA GLU A 102 -9.36 -7.78 14.01
C GLU A 102 -7.95 -7.70 13.39
N ARG A 103 -7.74 -8.28 12.20
CA ARG A 103 -6.52 -8.19 11.38
C ARG A 103 -6.32 -6.85 10.70
N PHE A 104 -7.22 -5.89 10.82
CA PHE A 104 -7.06 -4.55 10.26
C PHE A 104 -7.16 -3.46 11.32
N SER A 105 -6.16 -2.58 11.36
CA SER A 105 -6.12 -1.49 12.33
C SER A 105 -5.46 -0.23 11.78
N VAL A 106 -5.78 0.92 12.38
CA VAL A 106 -5.36 2.26 11.95
C VAL A 106 -4.55 2.90 13.07
N TYR A 107 -3.41 3.49 12.73
CA TYR A 107 -2.46 4.05 13.67
C TYR A 107 -2.00 5.44 13.22
N SER A 108 -1.60 6.26 14.20
CA SER A 108 -0.94 7.54 13.97
C SER A 108 0.57 7.49 14.22
N THR A 109 1.08 6.38 14.76
CA THR A 109 2.50 6.20 15.08
C THR A 109 3.04 4.91 14.47
N VAL A 110 4.31 4.97 14.03
CA VAL A 110 5.05 3.80 13.55
C VAL A 110 5.12 2.73 14.64
N GLU A 111 5.37 3.13 15.88
CA GLU A 111 5.46 2.22 17.04
C GLU A 111 4.17 1.38 17.23
N GLY A 112 3.00 2.02 17.16
CA GLY A 112 1.72 1.32 17.31
C GLY A 112 1.48 0.32 16.17
N ALA A 113 1.78 0.72 14.94
CA ALA A 113 1.70 -0.17 13.78
C ALA A 113 2.71 -1.33 13.86
N SER A 114 3.93 -1.07 14.31
CA SER A 114 4.98 -2.08 14.51
C SER A 114 4.53 -3.16 15.50
N SER A 115 4.00 -2.73 16.65
CA SER A 115 3.49 -3.64 17.68
C SER A 115 2.38 -4.55 17.15
N PHE A 116 1.46 -3.98 16.37
CA PHE A 116 0.35 -4.72 15.79
C PHE A 116 0.78 -5.73 14.72
N LEU A 117 1.66 -5.32 13.80
CA LEU A 117 2.16 -6.20 12.74
C LEU A 117 3.21 -7.20 13.26
N GLN A 118 3.81 -6.95 14.43
CA GLN A 118 4.97 -7.67 14.96
C GLN A 118 6.20 -7.56 14.05
N ASN A 119 6.37 -6.38 13.44
CA ASN A 119 7.52 -6.03 12.59
C ASN A 119 8.08 -4.69 13.08
N ASP A 120 9.42 -4.52 13.06
CA ASP A 120 10.03 -3.21 13.36
C ASP A 120 9.99 -2.29 12.14
N LEU A 121 8.90 -1.52 12.03
CA LEU A 121 8.66 -0.63 10.89
C LEU A 121 9.59 0.58 10.86
N SER A 122 10.27 0.92 11.97
CA SER A 122 11.19 2.07 12.00
C SER A 122 12.36 1.91 11.03
N ARG A 123 12.68 0.66 10.65
CA ARG A 123 13.73 0.30 9.69
C ARG A 123 13.34 0.56 8.24
N PHE A 124 12.06 0.78 7.96
CA PHE A 124 11.52 0.84 6.61
C PHE A 124 10.74 2.12 6.32
N VAL A 125 10.36 2.84 7.37
CA VAL A 125 9.43 3.96 7.29
C VAL A 125 10.07 5.20 7.90
N ASP A 126 11.07 5.74 7.21
CA ASP A 126 11.67 7.04 7.52
C ASP A 126 10.92 8.17 6.79
N GLU A 127 10.88 9.37 7.39
CA GLU A 127 10.22 10.56 6.84
C GLU A 127 10.84 11.06 5.50
N GLU A 128 12.02 10.57 5.10
CA GLU A 128 12.71 10.95 3.85
C GLU A 128 13.07 9.77 2.92
N ILE A 129 12.94 8.50 3.34
CA ILE A 129 13.51 7.36 2.60
C ILE A 129 12.43 6.38 2.15
N ILE A 130 11.90 6.63 0.96
CA ILE A 130 11.51 5.56 0.02
C ILE A 130 11.97 6.08 -1.34
N ARG A 131 13.29 6.19 -1.49
CA ARG A 131 13.87 6.29 -2.82
C ARG A 131 13.93 4.87 -3.35
N GLU A 132 13.31 4.72 -4.52
CA GLU A 132 13.58 3.69 -5.51
C GLU A 132 13.13 2.28 -5.12
N ASP A 133 11.92 1.91 -5.54
CA ASP A 133 11.59 0.61 -6.13
C ASP A 133 10.23 0.71 -6.83
N VAL A 134 10.19 0.37 -8.12
CA VAL A 134 9.02 0.28 -9.02
C VAL A 134 8.12 1.53 -9.05
N TYR A 135 8.36 2.42 -10.01
CA TYR A 135 7.50 3.55 -10.34
C TYR A 135 6.42 3.16 -11.35
N ILE A 136 5.24 3.78 -11.26
CA ILE A 136 4.19 3.69 -12.28
C ILE A 136 3.86 5.10 -12.76
N ASP A 137 3.98 5.33 -14.06
CA ASP A 137 3.60 6.59 -14.69
C ASP A 137 2.06 6.71 -14.73
N PRO A 138 1.45 7.68 -14.04
CA PRO A 138 0.01 7.84 -14.01
C PRO A 138 -0.60 8.24 -15.37
N GLN A 139 0.19 8.68 -16.35
CA GLN A 139 -0.30 8.99 -17.70
C GLN A 139 -0.16 7.82 -18.67
N SER A 140 0.78 6.91 -18.44
CA SER A 140 1.11 5.85 -19.41
C SER A 140 0.92 4.43 -18.88
N GLY A 141 0.66 4.24 -17.59
CA GLY A 141 0.55 2.93 -16.93
C GLY A 141 1.83 2.09 -17.02
N ARG A 142 2.97 2.75 -17.31
CA ARG A 142 4.25 2.07 -17.50
C ARG A 142 4.99 1.96 -16.20
N THR A 143 5.48 0.75 -15.92
CA THR A 143 6.42 0.48 -14.85
C THR A 143 7.80 1.02 -15.21
N ILE A 144 8.38 1.88 -14.39
CA ILE A 144 9.78 2.32 -14.49
C ILE A 144 10.52 1.76 -13.29
N SER A 145 11.44 0.83 -13.54
CA SER A 145 12.37 0.36 -12.52
C SER A 145 13.59 1.29 -12.49
N SER A 146 14.02 1.69 -11.30
CA SER A 146 15.33 2.32 -11.07
C SER A 146 16.48 1.31 -11.08
N ASP A 147 16.19 0.01 -11.13
CA ASP A 147 17.20 -1.03 -11.25
C ASP A 147 17.71 -1.11 -12.70
N PRO A 148 18.98 -0.77 -12.98
CA PRO A 148 19.55 -0.85 -14.33
C PRO A 148 19.54 -2.28 -14.90
N LEU A 149 19.36 -3.31 -14.06
CA LEU A 149 19.27 -4.71 -14.50
C LEU A 149 17.87 -5.10 -15.02
N LEU A 150 16.84 -4.29 -14.77
CA LEU A 150 15.46 -4.55 -15.21
C LEU A 150 15.00 -3.58 -16.31
N SER A 151 15.91 -2.75 -16.83
CA SER A 151 15.63 -1.89 -17.98
C SER A 151 15.53 -2.72 -19.27
N PRO A 152 14.44 -2.61 -20.06
CA PRO A 152 14.25 -3.39 -21.30
C PRO A 152 15.26 -3.10 -22.42
N ASN A 153 16.20 -2.15 -22.21
CA ASN A 153 17.19 -1.72 -23.20
C ASN A 153 18.57 -2.38 -23.06
N ASN A 154 18.76 -3.35 -22.15
CA ASN A 154 20.07 -4.01 -21.96
C ASN A 154 20.18 -5.40 -22.62
N LEU A 155 19.27 -5.72 -23.54
CA LEU A 155 19.37 -6.89 -24.43
C LEU A 155 19.44 -6.41 -25.88
N SER A 156 20.63 -5.99 -26.30
CA SER A 156 20.98 -5.81 -27.72
C SER A 156 22.43 -6.18 -27.96
#